data_AF-A0A2V7FL79-F1
#
_entry.id   AF-A0A2V7FL79-F1
#
_cell.length_a   1.000
_cell.length_b   1.000
_cell.length_c   1.000
_cell.angle_alpha   90.00
_cell.angle_beta   90.00
_cell.angle_gamma   90.00
#
_symmetry.space_group_name_H-M   'P 1'
#
loop_
_entity.id
_entity.type
_entity.pdbx_description
1 polymer ?
#
loop_
_entity_poly.entity_id
_entity_poly.type
_entity_poly.pdbx_seq_one_letter_code
_entity_poly.pdbx_strand_id
1 'polypeptide(L)'
;DSLAACGDNPQGETTGAGDAPMVLAAENDLLWAEALIRTGASGAAALINYTHVGPDRLGRPRGGLPPATDADPNLLQELQYEQDVELPGSNTAPYYNQRRIDKLEPLTPHEMPVPAKELGVLKQGLYTCGGAAHPDGSCDAHPASAPVVAALVQNAPQVWAEMERQAQARRELNAILGRRR
;
A
#
# COMPACT_ATOMS: atom_id res chain seq x y z
N ASP A 1 9.47 -22.75 -3.01
CA ASP A 1 8.31 -23.20 -3.79
C ASP A 1 7.18 -22.21 -3.72
N SER A 2 7.06 -21.41 -4.77
CA SER A 2 6.00 -20.44 -5.01
C SER A 2 4.70 -21.17 -5.37
N LEU A 3 3.62 -20.84 -4.70
CA LEU A 3 2.29 -21.38 -4.97
C LEU A 3 1.84 -20.95 -6.38
N ALA A 4 1.33 -21.89 -7.17
CA ALA A 4 1.01 -21.73 -8.60
C ALA A 4 -0.13 -20.75 -8.93
N ALA A 5 -0.59 -19.93 -7.98
CA ALA A 5 -1.78 -19.08 -8.12
C ALA A 5 -1.51 -17.58 -7.91
N CYS A 6 -0.28 -17.17 -7.61
CA CYS A 6 0.10 -15.75 -7.56
C CYS A 6 0.82 -15.35 -8.86
N GLY A 7 0.07 -15.27 -9.95
CA GLY A 7 0.52 -14.71 -11.21
C GLY A 7 -0.54 -13.78 -11.77
N ASP A 8 -0.12 -12.64 -12.32
CA ASP A 8 -0.97 -11.73 -13.09
C ASP A 8 -1.84 -12.53 -14.07
N ASN A 9 -3.13 -12.21 -14.08
CA ASN A 9 -4.12 -12.86 -14.93
C ASN A 9 -4.55 -11.90 -16.07
N PRO A 10 -3.79 -11.83 -17.16
CA PRO A 10 -4.14 -11.02 -18.33
C PRO A 10 -5.33 -11.59 -19.12
N GLN A 11 -5.87 -12.76 -18.74
CA GLN A 11 -7.00 -13.43 -19.41
C GLN A 11 -8.36 -13.14 -18.74
N GLY A 12 -8.39 -12.48 -17.58
CA GLY A 12 -9.64 -12.12 -16.91
C GLY A 12 -10.41 -13.32 -16.33
N GLU A 13 -9.75 -14.45 -16.06
CA GLU A 13 -10.35 -15.51 -15.26
C GLU A 13 -10.67 -14.99 -13.84
N THR A 14 -11.74 -15.44 -13.21
CA THR A 14 -12.13 -14.96 -11.87
C THR A 14 -11.13 -15.42 -10.82
N THR A 15 -10.08 -14.63 -10.58
CA THR A 15 -9.17 -14.82 -9.45
C THR A 15 -9.88 -14.30 -8.19
N GLY A 16 -10.38 -15.23 -7.38
CA GLY A 16 -11.18 -14.95 -6.20
C GLY A 16 -12.65 -15.31 -6.42
N ALA A 17 -13.10 -16.37 -5.77
CA ALA A 17 -14.52 -16.72 -5.67
C ALA A 17 -14.98 -16.49 -4.23
N GLY A 18 -16.11 -15.81 -4.06
CA GLY A 18 -16.69 -15.50 -2.75
C GLY A 18 -17.05 -14.03 -2.58
N ASP A 19 -17.67 -13.71 -1.45
CA ASP A 19 -17.99 -12.33 -1.08
C ASP A 19 -16.70 -11.56 -0.74
N ALA A 20 -16.59 -10.33 -1.23
CA ALA A 20 -15.55 -9.38 -0.84
C ALA A 20 -16.16 -8.39 0.17
N PRO A 21 -16.15 -8.71 1.48
CA PRO A 21 -16.71 -7.82 2.49
C PRO A 21 -15.90 -6.52 2.55
N MET A 22 -16.59 -5.39 2.41
CA MET A 22 -15.95 -4.07 2.51
C MET A 22 -15.46 -3.77 3.93
N VAL A 23 -16.19 -4.26 4.94
CA VAL A 23 -15.86 -4.13 6.36
C VAL A 23 -16.12 -5.47 7.06
N LEU A 24 -15.11 -5.98 7.77
CA LEU A 24 -15.25 -7.20 8.56
C LEU A 24 -15.85 -6.91 9.94
N ALA A 25 -16.45 -7.93 10.57
CA ALA A 25 -16.90 -7.82 11.96
C ALA A 25 -15.74 -7.50 12.92
N ALA A 26 -14.58 -8.15 12.71
CA ALA A 26 -13.36 -7.89 13.46
C ALA A 26 -12.88 -6.44 13.26
N GLU A 27 -12.92 -5.93 12.03
CA GLU A 27 -12.56 -4.53 11.74
C GLU A 27 -13.46 -3.55 12.48
N ASN A 28 -14.78 -3.77 12.46
CA ASN A 28 -15.72 -2.93 13.20
C ASN A 28 -15.47 -2.96 14.72
N ASP A 29 -15.12 -4.12 15.27
CA ASP A 29 -14.76 -4.26 16.68
C ASP A 29 -13.47 -3.49 17.01
N LEU A 30 -12.45 -3.59 16.16
CA LEU A 30 -11.18 -2.86 16.34
C LEU A 30 -11.35 -1.35 16.15
N LEU A 31 -12.21 -0.90 15.24
CA LEU A 31 -12.56 0.52 15.08
C LEU A 31 -13.27 1.07 16.34
N TRP A 32 -14.18 0.29 16.91
CA TRP A 32 -14.86 0.68 18.15
C TRP A 32 -13.88 0.65 19.34
N ALA A 33 -13.04 -0.38 19.45
CA ALA A 33 -11.99 -0.45 20.47
C ALA A 33 -11.09 0.79 20.42
N GLU A 34 -10.70 1.23 19.22
CA GLU A 34 -9.92 2.45 19.06
C GLU A 34 -10.64 3.70 19.55
N ALA A 35 -11.92 3.84 19.23
CA ALA A 35 -12.72 4.97 19.69
C ALA A 35 -12.81 4.99 21.23
N LEU A 36 -12.96 3.83 21.88
CA LEU A 36 -12.97 3.72 23.33
C LEU A 36 -11.62 4.16 23.94
N ILE A 37 -10.50 3.65 23.40
CA ILE A 37 -9.15 4.06 23.83
C ILE A 37 -8.97 5.58 23.70
N ARG A 38 -9.33 6.16 22.53
CA ARG A 38 -9.15 7.59 22.26
C ARG A 38 -10.03 8.49 23.11
N THR A 39 -11.18 8.00 23.56
CA THR A 39 -12.11 8.75 24.43
C THR A 39 -11.89 8.48 25.91
N GLY A 40 -11.01 7.54 26.27
CA GLY A 40 -10.78 7.12 27.65
C GLY A 40 -11.93 6.31 28.25
N ALA A 41 -12.79 5.74 27.41
CA ALA A 41 -13.88 4.86 27.83
C ALA A 41 -13.38 3.41 28.01
N SER A 42 -14.05 2.65 28.88
CA SER A 42 -13.76 1.24 29.11
C SER A 42 -14.40 0.33 28.06
N GLY A 43 -13.93 -0.92 28.00
CA GLY A 43 -14.44 -1.97 27.12
C GLY A 43 -13.63 -2.21 25.85
N ALA A 44 -12.52 -1.48 25.65
CA ALA A 44 -11.67 -1.65 24.48
C ALA A 44 -11.00 -3.03 24.46
N ALA A 45 -10.48 -3.47 25.61
CA ALA A 45 -9.81 -4.76 25.74
C ALA A 45 -10.75 -5.94 25.42
N ALA A 46 -12.03 -5.85 25.77
CA ALA A 46 -13.00 -6.89 25.45
C ALA A 46 -13.17 -7.07 23.93
N LEU A 47 -13.14 -5.97 23.17
CA LEU A 47 -13.24 -5.98 21.71
C LEU A 47 -11.95 -6.50 21.06
N ILE A 48 -10.78 -6.05 21.56
CA ILE A 48 -9.46 -6.52 21.11
C ILE A 48 -9.32 -8.03 21.35
N ASN A 49 -9.76 -8.53 22.50
CA ASN A 49 -9.61 -9.94 22.88
C ASN A 49 -10.37 -10.92 21.97
N TYR A 50 -11.34 -10.47 21.16
CA TYR A 50 -11.97 -11.32 20.15
C TYR A 50 -10.99 -11.81 19.08
N THR A 51 -9.97 -11.02 18.76
CA THR A 51 -8.91 -11.41 17.81
C THR A 51 -7.61 -11.77 18.54
N HIS A 52 -7.30 -11.08 19.63
CA HIS A 52 -6.06 -11.26 20.39
C HIS A 52 -5.99 -12.62 21.14
N VAL A 53 -7.12 -13.08 21.71
CA VAL A 53 -7.21 -14.33 22.48
C VAL A 53 -8.10 -15.34 21.77
N GLY A 54 -9.20 -14.86 21.20
CA GLY A 54 -10.27 -15.68 20.66
C GLY A 54 -11.16 -16.33 21.74
N PRO A 55 -12.22 -17.01 21.31
CA PRO A 55 -12.68 -17.09 19.93
C PRO A 55 -13.25 -15.75 19.43
N ASP A 56 -13.29 -15.57 18.10
CA ASP A 56 -14.01 -14.44 17.50
C ASP A 56 -15.52 -14.54 17.78
N ARG A 57 -16.28 -13.52 17.37
CA ARG A 57 -17.75 -13.49 17.55
C ARG A 57 -18.50 -14.64 16.88
N LEU A 58 -17.86 -15.40 15.98
CA LEU A 58 -18.42 -16.57 15.31
C LEU A 58 -17.95 -17.89 15.96
N GLY A 59 -17.26 -17.82 17.10
CA GLY A 59 -16.75 -18.99 17.82
C GLY A 59 -15.49 -19.59 17.20
N ARG A 60 -14.82 -18.90 16.27
CA ARG A 60 -13.61 -19.42 15.62
C ARG A 60 -12.38 -19.08 16.45
N PRO A 61 -11.42 -20.00 16.62
CA PRO A 61 -10.19 -19.71 17.36
C PRO A 61 -9.40 -18.59 16.70
N ARG A 62 -8.79 -17.71 17.51
CA ARG A 62 -7.95 -16.58 17.11
C ARG A 62 -6.79 -16.43 18.07
N GLY A 63 -5.74 -15.71 17.66
CA GLY A 63 -4.79 -15.02 18.53
C GLY A 63 -4.02 -15.82 19.58
N GLY A 64 -4.68 -16.46 20.56
CA GLY A 64 -4.04 -17.24 21.62
C GLY A 64 -3.01 -16.47 22.44
N LEU A 65 -2.96 -15.15 22.32
CA LEU A 65 -2.09 -14.27 23.08
C LEU A 65 -2.65 -14.08 24.50
N PRO A 66 -1.83 -13.60 25.45
CA PRO A 66 -2.34 -13.19 26.76
C PRO A 66 -3.45 -12.15 26.61
N PRO A 67 -4.55 -12.22 27.39
CA PRO A 67 -5.62 -11.24 27.30
C PRO A 67 -5.14 -9.82 27.60
N ALA A 68 -5.49 -8.88 26.72
CA ALA A 68 -5.35 -7.45 26.96
C ALA A 68 -6.32 -7.00 28.07
N THR A 69 -5.98 -5.91 28.74
CA THR A 69 -6.79 -5.24 29.76
C THR A 69 -6.92 -3.75 29.47
N ASP A 70 -8.05 -3.13 29.86
CA ASP A 70 -8.26 -1.69 29.66
C ASP A 70 -7.23 -0.82 30.41
N ALA A 71 -6.51 -1.40 31.37
CA ALA A 71 -5.47 -0.73 32.15
C ALA A 71 -4.07 -0.85 31.51
N ASP A 72 -3.94 -1.58 30.39
CA ASP A 72 -2.64 -1.84 29.79
C ASP A 72 -2.05 -0.52 29.24
N PRO A 73 -0.81 -0.17 29.63
CA PRO A 73 -0.17 1.08 29.20
C PRO A 73 0.08 1.10 27.69
N ASN A 74 0.05 -0.07 27.04
CA ASN A 74 0.30 -0.29 25.63
C ASN A 74 -0.95 -0.76 24.85
N LEU A 75 -2.15 -0.55 25.39
CA LEU A 75 -3.40 -1.02 24.78
C LEU A 75 -3.62 -0.52 23.35
N LEU A 76 -3.16 0.70 23.04
CA LEU A 76 -3.20 1.24 21.68
C LEU A 76 -2.26 0.49 20.73
N GLN A 77 -1.10 0.05 21.21
CA GLN A 77 -0.15 -0.73 20.42
C GLN A 77 -0.66 -2.16 20.21
N GLU A 78 -1.31 -2.76 21.20
CA GLU A 78 -1.98 -4.07 21.07
C GLU A 78 -3.10 -4.00 20.03
N LEU A 79 -3.93 -2.96 20.09
CA LEU A 79 -4.93 -2.69 19.05
C LEU A 79 -4.31 -2.58 17.65
N GLN A 80 -3.23 -1.80 17.51
CA GLN A 80 -2.57 -1.61 16.22
C GLN A 80 -1.98 -2.92 15.69
N TYR A 81 -1.42 -3.75 16.58
CA TYR A 81 -0.97 -5.09 16.24
C TYR A 81 -2.12 -5.94 15.68
N GLU A 82 -3.29 -5.94 16.34
CA GLU A 82 -4.46 -6.68 15.84
C GLU A 82 -4.93 -6.18 14.47
N GLN A 83 -4.93 -4.86 14.25
CA GLN A 83 -5.25 -4.28 12.94
C GLN A 83 -4.27 -4.74 11.85
N ASP A 84 -3.00 -4.98 12.19
CA ASP A 84 -1.96 -5.40 11.25
C ASP A 84 -1.97 -6.91 10.95
N VAL A 85 -2.40 -7.75 11.90
CA VAL A 85 -2.41 -9.21 11.70
C VAL A 85 -3.74 -9.76 11.17
N GLU A 86 -4.88 -9.15 11.54
CA GLU A 86 -6.21 -9.67 11.17
C GLU A 86 -6.75 -9.09 9.86
N LEU A 87 -6.35 -7.87 9.49
CA LEU A 87 -6.89 -7.18 8.32
C LEU A 87 -6.11 -7.38 6.99
N PRO A 88 -4.90 -7.99 6.91
CA PRO A 88 -4.28 -8.29 5.63
C PRO A 88 -5.17 -9.12 4.71
N GLY A 89 -5.35 -8.66 3.48
CA GLY A 89 -6.15 -9.35 2.45
C GLY A 89 -7.67 -9.22 2.61
N SER A 90 -8.16 -8.52 3.65
CA SER A 90 -9.59 -8.25 3.82
C SER A 90 -10.05 -7.06 2.98
N ASN A 91 -9.34 -5.94 3.08
CA ASN A 91 -9.58 -4.71 2.34
C ASN A 91 -8.30 -3.85 2.37
N THR A 92 -8.44 -2.57 2.06
CA THR A 92 -7.35 -1.58 2.08
C THR A 92 -7.03 -1.00 3.48
N ALA A 93 -7.64 -1.52 4.55
CA ALA A 93 -7.46 -1.02 5.91
C ALA A 93 -5.99 -1.03 6.38
N PRO A 94 -5.15 -2.05 6.10
CA PRO A 94 -3.74 -2.01 6.53
C PRO A 94 -3.01 -0.75 6.04
N TYR A 95 -3.18 -0.39 4.76
CA TYR A 95 -2.59 0.83 4.20
C TYR A 95 -3.12 2.09 4.91
N TYR A 96 -4.44 2.22 5.07
CA TYR A 96 -5.03 3.40 5.69
C TYR A 96 -4.73 3.52 7.18
N ASN A 97 -4.61 2.39 7.89
CA ASN A 97 -4.25 2.34 9.30
C ASN A 97 -2.80 2.75 9.55
N GLN A 98 -1.87 2.35 8.68
CA GLN A 98 -0.49 2.80 8.77
C GLN A 98 -0.34 4.26 8.32
N ARG A 99 -1.08 4.69 7.29
CA ARG A 99 -1.09 6.09 6.81
C ARG A 99 -1.56 7.06 7.89
N ARG A 100 -2.64 6.77 8.61
CA ARG A 100 -3.23 7.70 9.60
C ARG A 100 -2.37 7.88 10.87
N ILE A 101 -1.36 7.03 11.07
CA ILE A 101 -0.43 7.10 12.21
C ILE A 101 1.02 7.33 11.76
N ASP A 102 1.23 7.73 10.50
CA ASP A 102 2.54 8.00 9.90
C ASP A 102 3.56 6.87 10.07
N LYS A 103 3.10 5.61 9.94
CA LYS A 103 3.92 4.39 10.02
C LYS A 103 4.00 3.62 8.69
N LEU A 104 3.70 4.28 7.57
CA LEU A 104 3.98 3.70 6.26
C LEU A 104 5.49 3.46 6.09
N GLU A 105 5.84 2.44 5.32
CA GLU A 105 7.23 2.19 4.96
C GLU A 105 7.83 3.44 4.28
N PRO A 106 9.08 3.84 4.58
CA PRO A 106 9.70 4.99 3.95
C PRO A 106 9.56 4.97 2.42
N LEU A 107 9.31 6.13 1.82
CA LEU A 107 9.04 6.29 0.39
C LEU A 107 7.72 5.70 -0.12
N THR A 108 6.87 5.15 0.75
CA THR A 108 5.50 4.79 0.37
C THR A 108 4.67 6.06 0.21
N PRO A 109 4.01 6.27 -0.95
CA PRO A 109 3.18 7.46 -1.14
C PRO A 109 2.04 7.51 -0.13
N HIS A 110 1.91 8.65 0.56
CA HIS A 110 0.73 8.93 1.38
C HIS A 110 -0.51 9.17 0.51
N GLU A 111 -0.33 9.65 -0.71
CA GLU A 111 -1.40 9.94 -1.66
C GLU A 111 -1.06 9.29 -3.00
N MET A 112 -2.07 8.72 -3.65
CA MET A 112 -1.89 8.19 -5.00
C MET A 112 -1.69 9.35 -5.98
N PRO A 113 -0.66 9.32 -6.83
CA PRO A 113 -0.41 10.40 -7.77
C PRO A 113 -1.55 10.50 -8.79
N VAL A 114 -1.90 11.73 -9.15
CA VAL A 114 -2.85 12.01 -10.21
C VAL A 114 -2.27 11.49 -11.52
N PRO A 115 -3.02 10.68 -12.30
CA PRO A 115 -2.53 10.15 -13.56
C PRO A 115 -2.11 11.28 -14.51
N ALA A 116 -0.96 11.14 -15.17
CA ALA A 116 -0.42 12.16 -16.08
C ALA A 116 -1.40 12.55 -17.22
N LYS A 117 -2.28 11.64 -17.62
CA LYS A 117 -3.36 11.92 -18.59
C LYS A 117 -4.35 12.97 -18.06
N GLU A 118 -4.75 12.86 -16.80
CA GLU A 118 -5.65 13.82 -16.16
C GLU A 118 -4.96 15.18 -16.01
N LEU A 119 -3.67 15.20 -15.63
CA LEU A 119 -2.89 16.44 -15.59
C LEU A 119 -2.81 17.13 -16.96
N GLY A 120 -2.64 16.35 -18.04
CA GLY A 120 -2.65 16.87 -19.40
C GLY A 120 -4.01 17.48 -19.81
N VAL A 121 -5.12 16.84 -19.42
CA VAL A 121 -6.48 17.35 -19.64
C VAL A 121 -6.70 18.65 -18.84
N LEU A 122 -6.25 18.69 -17.59
CA LEU A 122 -6.36 19.85 -16.69
C LEU A 122 -5.33 20.95 -16.97
N LYS A 123 -4.41 20.74 -17.92
CA LYS A 123 -3.27 21.62 -18.23
C LYS A 123 -2.42 21.94 -17.00
N GLN A 124 -2.28 20.99 -16.11
CA GLN A 124 -1.41 21.05 -14.93
C GLN A 124 -0.02 20.50 -15.29
N GLY A 125 1.01 21.00 -14.60
CA GLY A 125 2.37 20.48 -14.74
C GLY A 125 2.48 19.05 -14.19
N LEU A 126 3.45 18.27 -14.68
CA LEU A 126 3.81 17.02 -14.00
C LEU A 126 4.39 17.33 -12.62
N TYR A 127 4.32 16.40 -11.69
CA TYR A 127 4.91 16.52 -10.37
C TYR A 127 5.46 15.17 -9.91
N THR A 128 6.30 15.19 -8.88
CA THR A 128 6.91 14.02 -8.28
C THR A 128 6.51 13.88 -6.82
N CYS A 129 6.39 12.63 -6.37
CA CYS A 129 6.20 12.30 -4.96
C CYS A 129 7.35 11.40 -4.52
N GLY A 130 7.71 11.50 -3.24
CA GLY A 130 8.81 10.74 -2.67
C GLY A 130 10.20 11.23 -3.09
N GLY A 131 11.20 10.38 -2.82
CA GLY A 131 12.62 10.67 -3.08
C GLY A 131 13.30 11.41 -1.93
N ALA A 132 14.56 11.80 -2.13
CA ALA A 132 15.37 12.42 -1.06
C ALA A 132 14.79 13.75 -0.53
N ALA A 133 13.98 14.45 -1.33
CA ALA A 133 13.29 15.67 -0.94
C ALA A 133 12.03 15.40 -0.09
N HIS A 134 11.40 14.23 -0.25
CA HIS A 134 10.17 13.81 0.42
C HIS A 134 10.31 12.37 0.94
N PRO A 135 11.15 12.14 1.97
CA PRO A 135 11.40 10.79 2.51
C PRO A 135 10.16 10.14 3.13
N ASP A 136 9.17 10.96 3.51
CA ASP A 136 7.85 10.57 4.00
C ASP A 136 6.88 10.17 2.85
N GLY A 137 7.33 10.15 1.60
CA GLY A 137 6.48 9.81 0.45
C GLY A 137 5.47 10.89 0.09
N SER A 138 5.59 12.09 0.66
CA SER A 138 4.78 13.25 0.27
C SER A 138 5.11 13.75 -1.15
N CYS A 139 4.24 14.57 -1.70
CA CYS A 139 4.40 15.16 -3.03
C CYS A 139 4.85 16.61 -2.93
N ASP A 140 5.59 17.09 -3.94
CA ASP A 140 5.79 18.53 -4.10
C ASP A 140 4.43 19.24 -4.12
N ALA A 141 4.34 20.39 -3.42
CA ALA A 141 3.14 21.22 -3.46
C ALA A 141 2.79 21.51 -4.91
N HIS A 142 1.52 21.28 -5.27
CA HIS A 142 1.08 21.53 -6.63
C HIS A 142 0.73 23.02 -6.82
N PRO A 143 1.21 23.68 -7.90
CA PRO A 143 2.08 23.16 -8.95
C PRO A 143 3.54 23.00 -8.53
N ALA A 144 4.19 21.91 -8.97
CA ALA A 144 5.60 21.68 -8.71
C ALA A 144 6.44 22.86 -9.22
N SER A 145 7.54 23.16 -8.51
CA SER A 145 8.46 24.19 -8.98
C SER A 145 8.98 23.83 -10.38
N ALA A 146 8.99 24.82 -11.28
CA ALA A 146 9.27 24.65 -12.72
C ALA A 146 10.55 23.87 -13.12
N PRO A 147 11.68 23.84 -12.37
CA PRO A 147 12.91 23.23 -12.90
C PRO A 147 12.88 21.70 -12.98
N VAL A 148 12.15 21.00 -12.09
CA VAL A 148 12.10 19.52 -12.11
C VAL A 148 11.22 19.02 -13.26
N VAL A 149 10.08 19.70 -13.48
CA VAL A 149 9.14 19.39 -14.57
C VAL A 149 9.77 19.63 -15.94
N ALA A 150 10.52 20.73 -16.08
CA ALA A 150 11.22 21.05 -17.33
C ALA A 150 12.24 19.96 -17.69
N ALA A 151 13.02 19.49 -16.71
CA ALA A 151 14.01 18.42 -16.94
C ALA A 151 13.33 17.09 -17.32
N LEU A 152 12.24 16.70 -16.66
CA LEU A 152 11.56 15.43 -16.95
C LEU A 152 10.91 15.43 -18.34
N VAL A 153 10.22 16.51 -18.69
CA VAL A 153 9.54 16.67 -19.99
C VAL A 153 10.55 16.75 -21.14
N GLN A 154 11.69 17.43 -20.95
CA GLN A 154 12.72 17.55 -21.98
C GLN A 154 13.50 16.25 -22.18
N ASN A 155 13.79 15.52 -21.10
CA ASN A 155 14.70 14.37 -21.17
C ASN A 155 13.98 13.04 -21.45
N ALA A 156 12.70 12.90 -21.09
CA ALA A 156 11.99 11.63 -21.29
C ALA A 156 11.98 11.16 -22.77
N PRO A 157 11.68 12.00 -23.78
CA PRO A 157 11.75 11.59 -25.18
C PRO A 157 13.16 11.19 -25.62
N GLN A 158 14.20 11.82 -25.05
CA GLN A 158 15.59 11.50 -25.37
C GLN A 158 16.01 10.15 -24.80
N VAL A 159 15.61 9.83 -23.57
CA VAL A 159 15.87 8.55 -22.92
C VAL A 159 15.19 7.40 -23.69
N TRP A 160 13.95 7.57 -24.12
CA TRP A 160 13.24 6.58 -24.95
C TRP A 160 13.95 6.34 -26.29
N ALA A 161 14.33 7.39 -27.00
CA ALA A 161 15.07 7.29 -28.26
C ALA A 161 16.45 6.63 -28.07
N GLU A 162 17.09 6.82 -26.92
CA GLU A 162 18.38 6.20 -26.60
C GLU A 162 18.24 4.71 -26.27
N MET A 163 17.21 4.32 -25.51
CA MET A 163 16.86 2.92 -25.27
C MET A 163 16.55 2.16 -26.57
N GLU A 164 15.80 2.76 -27.49
CA GLU A 164 15.51 2.14 -28.79
C GLU A 164 16.77 1.94 -29.63
N ARG A 165 17.65 2.95 -29.67
CA ARG A 165 18.96 2.85 -30.35
C ARG A 165 19.83 1.75 -29.74
N GLN A 166 19.88 1.64 -28.41
CA GLN A 166 20.60 0.56 -27.74
C GLN A 166 20.00 -0.82 -28.04
N ALA A 167 18.67 -0.94 -28.07
CA ALA A 167 17.99 -2.18 -28.42
C ALA A 167 18.23 -2.60 -29.87
N GLN A 168 18.29 -1.64 -30.80
CA GLN A 168 18.66 -1.87 -32.20
C GLN A 168 20.12 -2.32 -32.32
N ALA A 169 21.06 -1.60 -31.70
CA ALA A 169 22.48 -1.95 -31.71
C ALA A 169 22.75 -3.35 -31.13
N ARG A 170 22.07 -3.73 -30.04
CA ARG A 170 22.19 -5.08 -29.46
C ARG A 170 21.66 -6.16 -30.41
N ARG A 171 20.58 -5.90 -31.15
CA ARG A 171 20.05 -6.82 -32.17
C ARG A 171 21.02 -7.00 -33.34
N GLU A 172 21.63 -5.91 -33.81
CA GLU A 172 22.63 -5.95 -34.88
C GLU A 172 23.89 -6.70 -34.45
N LEU A 173 24.39 -6.45 -33.24
CA LEU A 173 25.56 -7.13 -32.69
C LEU A 173 25.32 -8.65 -32.59
N ASN A 174 24.14 -9.05 -32.08
CA ASN A 174 23.76 -10.45 -31.98
C ASN A 174 23.60 -11.11 -33.37
N ALA A 175 23.08 -10.39 -34.37
CA ALA A 175 22.99 -10.89 -35.74
C ALA A 175 24.37 -11.10 -36.38
N ILE A 176 25.34 -10.22 -36.10
CA ILE A 176 26.72 -10.34 -36.58
C ILE A 176 27.44 -11.51 -35.90
N LEU A 177 27.27 -11.66 -34.59
CA LEU A 177 27.88 -12.76 -33.83
C LEU A 177 27.26 -14.12 -34.18
N GLY A 178 25.96 -14.17 -34.47
CA GLY A 178 25.27 -15.38 -34.93
C GLY A 178 25.64 -15.84 -36.33
N ARG A 179 26.13 -14.95 -37.22
CA ARG A 179 26.62 -15.29 -38.56
C ARG A 179 28.07 -15.79 -38.59
N ARG A 180 28.80 -15.74 -37.47
CA ARG A 180 30.20 -16.18 -37.34
C ARG A 180 30.34 -17.58 -36.69
N ARG A 181 29.24 -18.33 -36.57
CA ARG A 181 29.24 -19.75 -36.19
C ARG A 181 28.90 -20.64 -37.37
#